data_AF-A0A352N9K1-F1
#
_entry.id   AF-A0A352N9K1-F1
#
_cell.length_a   1.000
_cell.length_b   1.000
_cell.length_c   1.000
_cell.angle_alpha   90.00
_cell.angle_beta   90.00
_cell.angle_gamma   90.00
#
_symmetry.space_group_name_H-M   'P 1'
#
loop_
_entity.id
_entity.type
_entity.pdbx_description
1 polymer ?
#
loop_
_entity_poly.entity_id
_entity_poly.type
_entity_poly.pdbx_seq_one_letter_code
_entity_poly.pdbx_strand_id
1 'polypeptide(L)'
;MRPGGKIIHMKKDLLVRRNADELAGGIEEIRRLSVSRRNFLQGAAVLLGGTVLGGLIGGNKVFAEEAVETGKFVFPRLQFTVSDNTPDRWDVHPSGDINLRKKLRELTNINVSMEPKVVRLGDFDEMVRNPFVFMTSEGYFKIPDNEEKNVREFLERGGFILADDCVYNGKEDRFFKTYMELINRLFPDNPMRKIPYDNEIFHIYYDFTSGCPHMQGVPHGAYGLFEPGTGRIMTWNSPGDIHCGWVNAWFGPEKNLASVKMGINIIIYFLSH
;
A
#
# COMPACT_ATOMS: atom_id res chain seq x y z
N MET A 1 42.01 2.69 59.95
CA MET A 1 42.04 2.84 58.47
C MET A 1 41.74 1.49 57.83
N ARG A 2 40.64 1.36 57.10
CA ARG A 2 40.43 0.27 56.12
C ARG A 2 39.95 0.92 54.80
N PRO A 3 40.42 0.47 53.62
CA PRO A 3 40.31 1.22 52.38
C PRO A 3 38.99 0.95 51.64
N GLY A 4 38.55 1.94 50.87
CA GLY A 4 37.29 1.95 50.14
C GLY A 4 37.17 0.89 49.03
N GLY A 5 35.97 0.31 48.93
CA GLY A 5 35.57 -0.54 47.83
C GLY A 5 35.32 0.27 46.56
N LYS A 6 36.04 -0.06 45.48
CA LYS A 6 35.68 0.35 44.12
C LYS A 6 34.42 -0.40 43.70
N ILE A 7 33.36 0.34 43.37
CA ILE A 7 32.18 -0.17 42.68
C ILE A 7 32.61 -0.49 41.24
N ILE A 8 32.62 -1.78 40.90
CA ILE A 8 32.91 -2.27 39.55
C ILE A 8 31.56 -2.41 38.85
N HIS A 9 31.21 -1.48 37.95
CA HIS A 9 30.03 -1.66 37.09
C HIS A 9 30.25 -2.87 36.17
N MET A 10 29.46 -3.93 36.38
CA MET A 10 29.51 -5.13 35.56
C MET A 10 28.93 -4.85 34.16
N LYS A 11 29.56 -5.44 33.14
CA LYS A 11 29.20 -5.44 31.70
C LYS A 11 27.71 -5.74 31.38
N LYS A 12 26.94 -6.24 32.35
CA LYS A 12 25.51 -6.56 32.23
C LYS A 12 24.61 -5.31 32.21
N ASP A 13 25.01 -4.23 32.89
CA ASP A 13 24.23 -2.98 32.95
C ASP A 13 24.28 -2.17 31.63
N LEU A 14 25.36 -2.34 30.86
CA LEU A 14 25.54 -1.70 29.54
C LEU A 14 24.69 -2.35 28.45
N LEU A 15 24.42 -3.66 28.54
CA LEU A 15 23.58 -4.38 27.58
C LEU A 15 22.09 -4.08 27.79
N VAL A 16 21.65 -3.90 29.04
CA VAL A 16 20.27 -3.50 29.36
C VAL A 16 20.00 -2.05 28.93
N ARG A 17 20.98 -1.15 29.07
CA ARG A 17 20.87 0.23 28.59
C ARG A 17 20.87 0.32 27.06
N ARG A 18 21.72 -0.43 26.35
CA ARG A 18 21.68 -0.48 24.87
C ARG A 18 20.32 -0.94 24.34
N ASN A 19 19.72 -1.97 24.93
CA ASN A 19 18.38 -2.39 24.55
C ASN A 19 17.32 -1.33 24.89
N ALA A 20 17.44 -0.63 26.02
CA ALA A 20 16.50 0.42 26.40
C ALA A 20 16.59 1.65 25.47
N ASP A 21 17.80 2.04 25.04
CA ASP A 21 18.03 3.15 24.13
C ASP A 21 17.58 2.80 22.69
N GLU A 22 17.81 1.56 22.24
CA GLU A 22 17.29 1.04 20.95
C GLU A 22 15.76 0.90 20.97
N LEU A 23 15.17 0.41 22.06
CA LEU A 23 13.70 0.36 22.26
C LEU A 23 13.09 1.76 22.34
N ALA A 24 13.73 2.69 23.05
CA ALA A 24 13.28 4.08 23.16
C ALA A 24 13.38 4.81 21.81
N GLY A 25 14.48 4.61 21.08
CA GLY A 25 14.64 5.11 19.72
C GLY A 25 13.58 4.56 18.76
N GLY A 26 13.29 3.26 18.83
CA GLY A 26 12.21 2.63 18.06
C GLY A 26 10.83 3.18 18.42
N ILE A 27 10.53 3.43 19.70
CA ILE A 27 9.26 4.03 20.14
C ILE A 27 9.12 5.47 19.63
N GLU A 28 10.20 6.26 19.68
CA GLU A 28 10.19 7.65 19.21
C GLU A 28 10.06 7.72 17.68
N GLU A 29 10.68 6.79 16.94
CA GLU A 29 10.53 6.64 15.51
C GLU A 29 9.11 6.21 15.11
N ILE A 30 8.54 5.20 15.79
CA ILE A 30 7.13 4.80 15.62
C ILE A 30 6.20 5.98 15.91
N ARG A 31 6.45 6.76 16.97
CA ARG A 31 5.65 7.93 17.30
C ARG A 31 5.78 9.00 16.22
N ARG A 32 6.99 9.27 15.73
CA ARG A 32 7.24 10.22 14.63
C ARG A 32 6.53 9.79 13.34
N LEU A 33 6.62 8.52 12.96
CA LEU A 33 5.91 7.94 11.81
C LEU A 33 4.39 8.08 11.99
N SER A 34 3.86 7.75 13.17
CA SER A 34 2.43 7.89 13.46
C SER A 34 1.91 9.33 13.38
N VAL A 35 2.71 10.31 13.83
CA VAL A 35 2.37 11.75 13.75
C VAL A 35 2.49 12.26 12.31
N SER A 36 3.57 11.89 11.61
CA SER A 36 3.76 12.19 10.18
C SER A 36 2.59 11.67 9.36
N ARG A 37 2.19 10.43 9.61
CA ARG A 37 1.08 9.75 8.98
C ARG A 37 -0.27 10.40 9.26
N ARG A 38 -0.56 10.76 10.51
CA ARG A 38 -1.79 11.49 10.85
C ARG A 38 -1.87 12.81 10.10
N ASN A 39 -0.77 13.56 10.03
CA ASN A 39 -0.71 14.82 9.31
C ASN A 39 -0.84 14.62 7.80
N PHE A 40 -0.22 13.56 7.25
CA PHE A 40 -0.33 13.16 5.84
C PHE A 40 -1.77 12.81 5.46
N LEU A 41 -2.42 11.94 6.24
CA LEU A 41 -3.81 11.54 6.01
C LEU A 41 -4.79 12.68 6.26
N GLN A 42 -4.54 13.57 7.23
CA GLN A 42 -5.36 14.77 7.43
C GLN A 42 -5.25 15.75 6.25
N GLY A 43 -4.05 15.96 5.69
CA GLY A 43 -3.87 16.76 4.49
C GLY A 43 -4.58 16.17 3.27
N ALA A 44 -4.55 14.84 3.12
CA ALA A 44 -5.33 14.14 2.10
C ALA A 44 -6.85 14.22 2.38
N ALA A 45 -7.29 14.07 3.63
CA ALA A 45 -8.70 14.12 4.04
C ALA A 45 -9.33 15.51 3.85
N VAL A 46 -8.59 16.60 4.05
CA VAL A 46 -9.05 17.97 3.76
C VAL A 46 -9.34 18.15 2.27
N LEU A 47 -8.53 17.56 1.38
CA LEU A 47 -8.74 17.58 -0.07
C LEU A 47 -9.80 16.57 -0.54
N LEU A 48 -9.96 15.49 0.20
CA LEU A 48 -11.07 14.55 0.05
C LEU A 48 -12.35 15.07 0.70
N GLY A 49 -12.38 16.26 1.30
CA GLY A 49 -13.60 16.90 1.81
C GLY A 49 -14.09 16.37 3.16
N GLY A 50 -13.36 16.60 4.24
CA GLY A 50 -13.85 16.31 5.60
C GLY A 50 -13.41 17.33 6.65
N THR A 51 -14.36 18.12 7.17
CA THR A 51 -14.25 18.78 8.48
C THR A 51 -14.53 17.74 9.57
N VAL A 52 -13.60 17.55 10.50
CA VAL A 52 -13.87 16.88 11.78
C VAL A 52 -13.79 17.93 12.88
N LEU A 53 -14.86 18.11 13.65
CA LEU A 53 -14.75 18.54 15.04
C LEU A 53 -15.97 18.11 15.85
N GLY A 54 -15.70 17.39 16.94
CA GLY A 54 -16.70 16.86 17.86
C GLY A 54 -17.29 17.90 18.82
N GLY A 55 -18.39 17.48 19.45
CA GLY A 55 -19.00 18.15 20.59
C GLY A 55 -19.82 17.15 21.40
N LEU A 56 -19.45 16.95 22.66
CA LEU A 56 -20.25 16.27 23.69
C LEU A 56 -21.34 17.23 24.22
N ILE A 57 -22.41 16.63 24.77
CA ILE A 57 -23.45 17.18 25.67
C ILE A 57 -24.75 17.71 25.01
N GLY A 58 -25.80 16.88 25.11
CA GLY A 58 -27.16 17.29 25.52
C GLY A 58 -28.13 17.84 24.47
N GLY A 59 -29.28 17.18 24.32
CA GLY A 59 -30.53 17.80 23.86
C GLY A 59 -31.11 17.27 22.55
N ASN A 60 -32.29 16.66 22.63
CA ASN A 60 -33.12 16.25 21.50
C ASN A 60 -33.48 17.43 20.57
N LYS A 61 -33.19 17.32 19.27
CA LYS A 61 -34.17 17.16 18.17
C LYS A 61 -33.57 17.54 16.80
N VAL A 62 -33.82 16.66 15.84
CA VAL A 62 -33.82 16.85 14.37
C VAL A 62 -32.44 17.08 13.75
N PHE A 63 -31.79 15.98 13.38
CA PHE A 63 -30.85 15.99 12.26
C PHE A 63 -31.58 15.34 11.09
N ALA A 64 -31.99 16.16 10.12
CA ALA A 64 -32.20 15.67 8.78
C ALA A 64 -30.91 14.96 8.34
N GLU A 65 -31.04 13.80 7.68
CA GLU A 65 -29.95 13.16 6.97
C GLU A 65 -29.49 14.07 5.82
N GLU A 66 -28.71 15.11 6.13
CA GLU A 66 -27.76 15.62 5.16
C GLU A 66 -26.71 14.52 5.03
N ALA A 67 -26.75 13.81 3.90
CA ALA A 67 -25.70 12.89 3.52
C ALA A 67 -24.38 13.63 3.64
N VAL A 68 -23.55 13.21 4.59
CA VAL A 68 -22.15 13.67 4.67
C VAL A 68 -21.55 13.39 3.30
N GLU A 69 -21.04 14.42 2.61
CA GLU A 69 -20.24 14.22 1.39
C GLU A 69 -19.02 13.39 1.80
N THR A 70 -19.13 12.07 1.67
CA THR A 70 -18.01 11.17 1.98
C THR A 70 -16.90 11.46 0.99
N GLY A 71 -15.67 11.52 1.49
CA GLY A 71 -14.55 11.84 0.63
C GLY A 71 -14.37 10.86 -0.54
N LYS A 72 -13.96 11.41 -1.68
CA LYS A 72 -13.97 10.71 -2.96
C LYS A 72 -12.66 9.95 -3.19
N PHE A 73 -12.67 8.62 -3.05
CA PHE A 73 -11.50 7.79 -3.35
C PHE A 73 -11.09 7.92 -4.82
N VAL A 74 -9.81 8.21 -5.07
CA VAL A 74 -9.21 8.27 -6.41
C VAL A 74 -8.30 7.06 -6.56
N PHE A 75 -8.38 6.37 -7.70
CA PHE A 75 -7.50 5.26 -8.07
C PHE A 75 -6.53 5.74 -9.15
N PRO A 76 -5.41 6.39 -8.79
CA PRO A 76 -4.45 6.85 -9.76
C PRO A 76 -3.50 5.74 -10.19
N ARG A 77 -3.04 5.85 -11.43
CA ARG A 77 -1.98 5.01 -11.99
C ARG A 77 -0.67 5.79 -11.98
N LEU A 78 0.40 5.14 -11.55
CA LEU A 78 1.76 5.70 -11.61
C LEU A 78 2.26 5.62 -13.04
N GLN A 79 2.72 6.74 -13.59
CA GLN A 79 3.49 6.76 -14.81
C GLN A 79 4.97 6.49 -14.50
N PHE A 80 5.56 5.53 -15.21
CA PHE A 80 6.96 5.14 -15.10
C PHE A 80 7.51 4.67 -16.45
N THR A 81 8.82 4.40 -16.49
CA THR A 81 9.50 3.95 -17.71
C THR A 81 9.78 2.46 -17.65
N VAL A 82 9.27 1.72 -18.63
CA VAL A 82 9.68 0.34 -18.93
C VAL A 82 11.05 0.39 -19.61
N SER A 83 12.01 -0.34 -19.03
CA SER A 83 13.44 -0.27 -19.37
C SER A 83 13.89 -1.30 -20.40
N ASP A 84 13.04 -2.25 -20.76
CA ASP A 84 13.29 -3.23 -21.81
C ASP A 84 12.46 -2.95 -23.08
N ASN A 85 12.58 -3.82 -24.09
CA ASN A 85 11.88 -3.68 -25.37
C ASN A 85 10.44 -4.20 -25.33
N THR A 86 9.83 -4.33 -24.15
CA THR A 86 8.43 -4.72 -24.03
C THR A 86 7.54 -3.63 -24.64
N PRO A 87 6.59 -3.97 -25.54
CA PRO A 87 5.66 -3.01 -26.12
C PRO A 87 4.78 -2.33 -25.07
N ASP A 88 4.35 -3.13 -24.09
CA ASP A 88 3.57 -2.71 -22.94
C ASP A 88 4.37 -1.74 -22.06
N ARG A 89 3.70 -0.66 -21.65
CA ARG A 89 4.30 0.45 -20.88
C ARG A 89 3.63 0.56 -19.51
N TRP A 90 3.51 1.76 -18.95
CA TRP A 90 2.87 1.98 -17.65
C TRP A 90 1.33 1.91 -17.73
N ASP A 91 0.75 2.03 -18.94
CA ASP A 91 -0.68 2.16 -19.22
C ASP A 91 -1.31 0.86 -19.76
N VAL A 92 -0.78 -0.31 -19.39
CA VAL A 92 -1.32 -1.63 -19.79
C VAL A 92 -2.78 -1.79 -19.36
N HIS A 93 -3.64 -2.19 -20.31
CA HIS A 93 -5.06 -2.50 -20.14
C HIS A 93 -5.86 -1.56 -19.19
N PRO A 94 -6.00 -0.25 -19.53
CA PRO A 94 -6.71 0.70 -18.67
C PRO A 94 -8.20 0.38 -18.47
N SER A 95 -8.76 -0.52 -19.28
CA SER A 95 -10.09 -1.09 -19.09
C SER A 95 -10.23 -1.85 -17.76
N GLY A 96 -9.15 -2.47 -17.25
CA GLY A 96 -9.11 -3.11 -15.94
C GLY A 96 -9.42 -2.12 -14.81
N ASP A 97 -8.74 -0.97 -14.80
CA ASP A 97 -8.97 0.12 -13.84
C ASP A 97 -10.41 0.63 -13.90
N ILE A 98 -10.97 0.78 -15.10
CA ILE A 98 -12.37 1.20 -15.28
C ILE A 98 -13.32 0.17 -14.67
N ASN A 99 -13.10 -1.11 -14.94
CA ASN A 99 -13.94 -2.19 -14.44
C ASN A 99 -13.85 -2.32 -12.92
N LEU A 100 -12.66 -2.24 -12.34
CA LEU A 100 -12.48 -2.27 -10.89
C LEU A 100 -13.21 -1.11 -10.22
N ARG A 101 -13.10 0.11 -10.75
CA ARG A 101 -13.82 1.29 -10.20
C ARG A 101 -15.33 1.13 -10.29
N LYS A 102 -15.86 0.61 -11.40
CA LYS A 102 -17.29 0.29 -11.53
C LYS A 102 -17.72 -0.73 -10.47
N LYS A 103 -16.95 -1.81 -10.31
CA LYS A 103 -17.25 -2.87 -9.35
C LYS A 103 -17.09 -2.44 -7.90
N LEU A 104 -16.14 -1.57 -7.59
CA LEU A 104 -15.99 -0.97 -6.27
C LEU A 104 -17.26 -0.20 -5.88
N ARG A 105 -17.81 0.61 -6.81
CA ARG A 105 -19.07 1.33 -6.60
C ARG A 105 -20.30 0.43 -6.53
N GLU A 106 -20.33 -0.63 -7.33
CA GLU A 106 -21.46 -1.58 -7.37
C GLU A 106 -21.52 -2.45 -6.11
N LEU A 107 -20.35 -2.86 -5.59
CA LEU A 107 -20.24 -3.89 -4.56
C LEU A 107 -19.90 -3.33 -3.17
N THR A 108 -19.69 -2.02 -3.04
CA THR A 108 -19.36 -1.34 -1.77
C THR A 108 -19.98 0.06 -1.73
N ASN A 109 -19.97 0.69 -0.56
CA ASN A 109 -20.38 2.09 -0.38
C ASN A 109 -19.23 3.09 -0.60
N ILE A 110 -18.10 2.68 -1.18
CA ILE A 110 -16.96 3.58 -1.41
C ILE A 110 -17.31 4.57 -2.53
N ASN A 111 -17.26 5.86 -2.20
CA ASN A 111 -17.38 6.95 -3.16
C ASN A 111 -16.13 7.05 -4.04
N VAL A 112 -16.03 6.23 -5.09
CA VAL A 112 -14.87 6.20 -5.99
C VAL A 112 -15.03 7.14 -7.20
N SER A 113 -13.95 7.79 -7.63
CA SER A 113 -13.90 8.54 -8.88
C SER A 113 -13.96 7.65 -10.12
N MET A 114 -14.83 7.95 -11.09
CA MET A 114 -14.77 7.30 -12.42
C MET A 114 -13.71 7.91 -13.33
N GLU A 115 -13.26 9.14 -13.06
CA GLU A 115 -12.28 9.80 -13.90
C GLU A 115 -10.91 9.17 -13.70
N PRO A 116 -10.21 8.76 -14.78
CA PRO A 116 -8.85 8.25 -14.68
C PRO A 116 -7.93 9.33 -14.14
N LYS A 117 -6.98 8.93 -13.29
CA LYS A 117 -5.94 9.80 -12.75
C LYS A 117 -4.59 9.17 -13.01
N VAL A 118 -3.65 9.97 -13.47
CA VAL A 118 -2.25 9.58 -13.63
C VAL A 118 -1.43 10.47 -12.72
N VAL A 119 -0.43 9.89 -12.05
CA VAL A 119 0.53 10.60 -11.20
C VAL A 119 1.95 10.24 -11.59
N ARG A 120 2.92 11.07 -11.22
CA ARG A 120 4.35 10.87 -11.52
C ARG A 120 5.17 10.91 -10.24
N LEU A 121 6.20 10.08 -10.14
CA LEU A 121 7.12 10.09 -9.00
C LEU A 121 7.82 11.44 -8.81
N GLY A 122 8.20 12.09 -9.91
CA GLY A 122 8.79 13.42 -9.89
C GLY A 122 7.85 14.53 -9.37
N ASP A 123 6.53 14.33 -9.40
CA ASP A 123 5.54 15.23 -8.80
C ASP A 123 5.09 14.68 -7.43
N PHE A 124 6.00 14.77 -6.46
CA PHE A 124 5.78 14.19 -5.13
C PHE A 124 4.57 14.80 -4.41
N ASP A 125 4.31 16.09 -4.61
CA ASP A 125 3.15 16.75 -4.01
C ASP A 125 1.83 16.18 -4.57
N GLU A 126 1.78 15.86 -5.86
CA GLU A 126 0.63 15.17 -6.44
C GLU A 126 0.47 13.75 -5.90
N MET A 127 1.56 13.01 -5.69
CA MET A 127 1.49 11.70 -5.05
C MET A 127 0.95 11.79 -3.63
N VAL A 128 1.42 12.75 -2.83
CA VAL A 128 0.97 12.94 -1.44
C VAL A 128 -0.54 13.23 -1.39
N ARG A 129 -1.10 13.91 -2.39
CA ARG A 129 -2.55 14.14 -2.50
C ARG A 129 -3.34 12.89 -2.91
N ASN A 130 -2.67 11.87 -3.43
CA ASN A 130 -3.29 10.59 -3.84
C ASN A 130 -2.57 9.43 -3.13
N PRO A 131 -2.88 9.18 -1.85
CA PRO A 131 -2.11 8.28 -0.99
C PRO A 131 -2.22 6.79 -1.36
N PHE A 132 -3.06 6.42 -2.34
CA PHE A 132 -3.08 5.11 -2.96
C PHE A 132 -2.63 5.26 -4.41
N VAL A 133 -1.71 4.42 -4.88
CA VAL A 133 -1.23 4.44 -6.26
C VAL A 133 -1.12 3.03 -6.83
N PHE A 134 -1.59 2.84 -8.07
CA PHE A 134 -1.50 1.59 -8.79
C PHE A 134 -0.37 1.60 -9.83
N MET A 135 0.35 0.49 -10.00
CA MET A 135 1.42 0.33 -10.97
C MET A 135 1.38 -1.08 -11.58
N THR A 136 1.48 -1.19 -12.92
CA THR A 136 1.50 -2.49 -13.61
C THR A 136 2.21 -2.38 -14.97
N SER A 137 2.90 -3.44 -15.37
CA SER A 137 3.58 -3.61 -16.67
C SER A 137 3.98 -5.08 -16.83
N GLU A 138 4.22 -5.53 -18.07
CA GLU A 138 4.82 -6.86 -18.34
C GLU A 138 6.36 -6.86 -18.35
N GLY A 139 6.96 -5.68 -18.52
CA GLY A 139 8.40 -5.50 -18.70
C GLY A 139 9.12 -5.10 -17.42
N TYR A 140 10.44 -5.21 -17.47
CA TYR A 140 11.32 -4.58 -16.47
C TYR A 140 11.09 -3.07 -16.46
N PHE A 141 11.13 -2.44 -15.28
CA PHE A 141 11.03 -0.99 -15.17
C PHE A 141 12.23 -0.39 -14.43
N LYS A 142 12.46 0.90 -14.66
CA LYS A 142 13.44 1.68 -13.91
C LYS A 142 12.80 2.96 -13.39
N ILE A 143 13.00 3.22 -12.10
CA ILE A 143 12.77 4.53 -11.49
C ILE A 143 14.09 5.31 -11.57
N PRO A 144 14.07 6.59 -11.96
CA PRO A 144 15.26 7.44 -11.90
C PRO A 144 15.81 7.53 -10.48
N ASP A 145 17.12 7.40 -10.29
CA ASP A 145 17.78 7.42 -8.98
C ASP A 145 17.41 8.67 -8.15
N ASN A 146 17.16 9.81 -8.81
CA ASN A 146 16.73 11.06 -8.17
C ASN A 146 15.28 11.05 -7.65
N GLU A 147 14.46 10.09 -8.10
CA GLU A 147 13.05 9.92 -7.73
C GLU A 147 12.82 8.75 -6.77
N GLU A 148 13.77 7.83 -6.60
CA GLU A 148 13.60 6.68 -5.70
C GLU A 148 13.38 7.07 -4.24
N LYS A 149 14.01 8.17 -3.80
CA LYS A 149 13.76 8.74 -2.46
C LYS A 149 12.29 9.11 -2.25
N ASN A 150 11.57 9.45 -3.32
CA ASN A 150 10.14 9.78 -3.24
C ASN A 150 9.31 8.52 -3.00
N VAL A 151 9.71 7.36 -3.52
CA VAL A 151 9.05 6.08 -3.22
C VAL A 151 9.15 5.77 -1.74
N ARG A 152 10.37 5.86 -1.18
CA ARG A 152 10.61 5.62 0.25
C ARG A 152 9.80 6.58 1.11
N GLU A 153 9.92 7.88 0.86
CA GLU A 153 9.21 8.91 1.61
C GLU A 153 7.67 8.75 1.50
N PHE A 154 7.15 8.41 0.32
CA PHE A 154 5.72 8.17 0.10
C PHE A 154 5.21 7.04 1.00
N LEU A 155 5.91 5.91 1.02
CA LEU A 155 5.54 4.74 1.81
C LEU A 155 5.66 5.02 3.31
N GLU A 156 6.75 5.66 3.76
CA GLU A 156 6.97 6.04 5.17
C GLU A 156 5.95 7.07 5.69
N ARG A 157 5.39 7.92 4.81
CA ARG A 157 4.31 8.85 5.17
C ARG A 157 2.94 8.21 5.29
N GLY A 158 2.80 6.93 4.95
CA GLY A 158 1.52 6.23 4.98
C GLY A 158 0.88 6.02 3.60
N GLY A 159 1.58 6.39 2.52
CA GLY A 159 1.16 6.04 1.17
C GLY A 159 1.11 4.52 0.98
N PHE A 160 0.42 4.09 -0.06
CA PHE A 160 0.26 2.70 -0.45
C PHE A 160 0.45 2.54 -1.96
N ILE A 161 1.36 1.66 -2.36
CA ILE A 161 1.56 1.31 -3.76
C ILE A 161 1.03 -0.11 -3.97
N LEU A 162 0.07 -0.27 -4.88
CA LEU A 162 -0.36 -1.56 -5.41
C LEU A 162 0.42 -1.82 -6.71
N ALA A 163 1.43 -2.68 -6.65
CA ALA A 163 2.16 -3.16 -7.81
C ALA A 163 1.60 -4.54 -8.24
N ASP A 164 1.31 -4.71 -9.53
CA ASP A 164 0.83 -5.97 -10.08
C ASP A 164 1.57 -6.26 -11.39
N ASP A 165 2.28 -7.38 -11.45
CA ASP A 165 3.00 -7.80 -12.66
C ASP A 165 1.98 -8.34 -13.66
N CYS A 166 1.93 -7.72 -14.85
CA CYS A 166 1.10 -8.19 -15.94
C CYS A 166 1.86 -9.29 -16.66
N VAL A 167 1.48 -10.56 -16.44
CA VAL A 167 2.29 -11.68 -16.90
C VAL A 167 1.62 -12.37 -18.08
N TYR A 168 2.00 -11.96 -19.29
CA TYR A 168 1.52 -12.61 -20.52
C TYR A 168 2.29 -13.91 -20.83
N ASN A 169 1.54 -14.99 -21.09
CA ASN A 169 2.04 -16.31 -21.49
C ASN A 169 2.99 -17.01 -20.50
N GLY A 170 2.93 -16.67 -19.21
CA GLY A 170 3.77 -17.28 -18.18
C GLY A 170 5.27 -17.04 -18.39
N LYS A 171 5.62 -16.05 -19.21
CA LYS A 171 6.98 -15.56 -19.34
C LYS A 171 7.35 -14.86 -18.04
N GLU A 172 8.62 -14.90 -17.69
CA GLU A 172 9.23 -14.39 -16.45
C GLU A 172 8.49 -13.24 -15.75
N ASP A 173 8.46 -13.30 -14.41
CA ASP A 173 7.94 -12.29 -13.48
C ASP A 173 8.83 -11.04 -13.39
N ARG A 174 9.04 -10.39 -14.54
CA ARG A 174 10.02 -9.31 -14.75
C ARG A 174 9.70 -8.07 -13.94
N PHE A 175 8.47 -7.58 -14.02
CA PHE A 175 8.04 -6.41 -13.27
C PHE A 175 8.10 -6.71 -11.76
N PHE A 176 7.60 -7.89 -11.35
CA PHE A 176 7.65 -8.35 -9.97
C PHE A 176 9.08 -8.32 -9.42
N LYS A 177 10.05 -8.90 -10.14
CA LYS A 177 11.47 -8.92 -9.75
C LYS A 177 12.04 -7.51 -9.57
N THR A 178 11.87 -6.63 -10.56
CA THR A 178 12.38 -5.24 -10.44
C THR A 178 11.72 -4.46 -9.32
N TYR A 179 10.44 -4.71 -9.03
CA TYR A 179 9.78 -4.07 -7.90
C TYR A 179 10.31 -4.58 -6.55
N MET A 180 10.49 -5.90 -6.41
CA MET A 180 11.10 -6.50 -5.22
C MET A 180 12.52 -5.95 -4.98
N GLU A 181 13.34 -5.86 -6.03
CA GLU A 181 14.70 -5.32 -5.96
C GLU A 181 14.72 -3.85 -5.54
N LEU A 182 13.86 -3.03 -6.13
CA LEU A 182 13.70 -1.62 -5.78
C LEU A 182 13.35 -1.46 -4.29
N ILE A 183 12.29 -2.12 -3.83
CA ILE A 183 11.81 -1.94 -2.45
C ILE A 183 12.84 -2.49 -1.46
N ASN A 184 13.44 -3.65 -1.72
CA ASN A 184 14.46 -4.21 -0.83
C ASN A 184 15.72 -3.35 -0.76
N ARG A 185 16.09 -2.67 -1.85
CA ARG A 185 17.20 -1.71 -1.84
C ARG A 185 16.86 -0.43 -1.07
N LEU A 186 15.60 0.02 -1.15
CA LEU A 186 15.12 1.17 -0.38
C LEU A 186 14.94 0.86 1.10
N PHE A 187 14.65 -0.39 1.46
CA PHE A 187 14.42 -0.87 2.83
C PHE A 187 15.28 -2.10 3.15
N PRO A 188 16.63 -1.96 3.23
CA PRO A 188 17.54 -3.11 3.37
C PRO A 188 17.34 -3.92 4.65
N ASP A 189 16.92 -3.27 5.74
CA ASP A 189 16.68 -3.90 7.04
C ASP A 189 15.24 -4.41 7.22
N ASN A 190 14.37 -4.19 6.21
CA ASN A 190 12.97 -4.60 6.21
C ASN A 190 12.56 -5.07 4.82
N PRO A 191 13.07 -6.22 4.35
CA PRO A 191 12.79 -6.70 3.01
C PRO A 191 11.30 -7.07 2.85
N MET A 192 10.80 -6.92 1.62
CA MET A 192 9.49 -7.43 1.24
C MET A 192 9.41 -8.94 1.50
N ARG A 193 8.30 -9.38 2.08
CA ARG A 193 8.04 -10.77 2.43
C ARG A 193 6.66 -11.20 1.96
N LYS A 194 6.49 -12.50 1.74
CA LYS A 194 5.19 -13.06 1.36
C LYS A 194 4.15 -12.72 2.43
N ILE A 195 2.99 -12.25 2.00
CA ILE A 195 1.90 -11.91 2.91
C ILE A 195 1.30 -13.22 3.45
N PRO A 196 1.26 -13.43 4.77
CA PRO A 196 0.66 -14.60 5.39
C PRO A 196 -0.82 -14.76 5.01
N TYR A 197 -1.30 -15.99 4.82
CA TYR A 197 -2.69 -16.24 4.41
C TYR A 197 -3.74 -15.86 5.44
N ASP A 198 -3.35 -15.75 6.72
CA ASP A 198 -4.18 -15.27 7.82
C ASP A 198 -4.14 -13.74 7.99
N ASN A 199 -3.40 -13.02 7.15
CA ASN A 199 -3.39 -11.56 7.19
C ASN A 199 -4.77 -11.00 6.84
N GLU A 200 -5.18 -9.96 7.59
CA GLU A 200 -6.50 -9.35 7.45
C GLU A 200 -6.82 -8.84 6.04
N ILE A 201 -5.82 -8.47 5.21
CA ILE A 201 -6.05 -8.09 3.81
C ILE A 201 -6.76 -9.18 3.00
N PHE A 202 -6.60 -10.45 3.37
CA PHE A 202 -7.28 -11.58 2.72
C PHE A 202 -8.67 -11.86 3.28
N HIS A 203 -9.10 -11.18 4.35
CA HIS A 203 -10.33 -11.48 5.08
C HIS A 203 -11.20 -10.25 5.38
N ILE A 204 -10.75 -9.04 5.04
CA ILE A 204 -11.36 -7.78 5.50
C ILE A 204 -12.77 -7.52 4.96
N TYR A 205 -13.09 -8.01 3.77
CA TYR A 205 -14.42 -7.83 3.16
C TYR A 205 -14.89 -9.09 2.43
N TYR A 206 -14.03 -9.66 1.59
CA TYR A 206 -14.18 -11.00 1.06
C TYR A 206 -13.14 -11.93 1.70
N ASP A 207 -13.51 -13.20 1.85
CA ASP A 207 -12.67 -14.21 2.48
C ASP A 207 -11.85 -15.01 1.45
N PHE A 208 -10.53 -15.01 1.59
CA PHE A 208 -9.57 -15.71 0.75
C PHE A 208 -8.62 -16.56 1.59
N THR A 209 -9.10 -17.72 2.04
CA THR A 209 -8.34 -18.67 2.90
C THR A 209 -7.06 -19.23 2.25
N SER A 210 -6.92 -19.09 0.93
CA SER A 210 -5.72 -19.52 0.17
C SER A 210 -4.83 -18.35 -0.27
N GLY A 211 -5.06 -17.15 0.25
CA GLY A 211 -4.33 -15.93 -0.08
C GLY A 211 -4.71 -15.32 -1.43
N CYS A 212 -3.75 -14.64 -2.06
CA CYS A 212 -3.98 -13.94 -3.32
C CYS A 212 -4.45 -14.90 -4.44
N PRO A 213 -5.58 -14.62 -5.13
CA PRO A 213 -6.01 -15.41 -6.27
C PRO A 213 -5.02 -15.26 -7.44
N HIS A 214 -4.87 -16.33 -8.22
CA HIS A 214 -3.94 -16.39 -9.33
C HIS A 214 -4.67 -16.44 -10.67
N MET A 215 -4.52 -15.41 -11.49
CA MET A 215 -5.12 -15.36 -12.83
C MET A 215 -4.23 -16.10 -13.82
N GLN A 216 -3.00 -15.63 -13.95
CA GLN A 216 -1.93 -16.15 -14.80
C GLN A 216 -0.55 -15.76 -14.24
N GLY A 217 0.51 -16.17 -14.93
CA GLY A 217 1.88 -15.85 -14.55
C GLY A 217 2.49 -16.85 -13.58
N VAL A 218 3.23 -16.35 -12.60
CA VAL A 218 3.98 -17.20 -11.65
C VAL A 218 3.24 -17.26 -10.31
N PRO A 219 2.94 -18.46 -9.75
CA PRO A 219 2.12 -18.59 -8.54
C PRO A 219 2.91 -18.34 -7.23
N HIS A 220 3.67 -17.25 -7.15
CA HIS A 220 4.42 -16.89 -5.94
C HIS A 220 3.50 -16.40 -4.79
N GLY A 221 2.29 -15.93 -5.12
CA GLY A 221 1.38 -15.25 -4.20
C GLY A 221 1.67 -13.74 -4.14
N ALA A 222 1.25 -13.09 -3.06
CA ALA A 222 1.48 -11.67 -2.85
C ALA A 222 2.58 -11.42 -1.82
N TYR A 223 3.37 -10.38 -2.06
CA TYR A 223 4.44 -9.90 -1.19
C TYR A 223 4.12 -8.49 -0.74
N GLY A 224 4.51 -8.16 0.49
CA GLY A 224 4.35 -6.83 1.04
C GLY A 224 5.54 -6.37 1.86
N LEU A 225 5.72 -5.06 1.90
CA LEU A 225 6.56 -4.38 2.89
C LEU A 225 5.69 -4.07 4.11
N PHE A 226 6.15 -4.45 5.30
CA PHE A 226 5.38 -4.26 6.53
C PHE A 226 5.98 -3.12 7.35
N GLU A 227 5.15 -2.18 7.76
CA GLU A 227 5.54 -1.03 8.58
C GLU A 227 6.00 -1.52 9.96
N PRO A 228 7.23 -1.17 10.39
CA PRO A 228 7.72 -1.53 11.71
C PRO A 228 6.83 -0.99 12.83
N GLY A 229 6.59 -1.82 13.85
CA GLY A 229 5.78 -1.46 15.01
C GLY A 229 4.27 -1.60 14.84
N THR A 230 3.71 -1.29 13.65
CA THR A 230 2.27 -1.42 13.39
C THR A 230 1.90 -2.71 12.67
N GLY A 231 2.81 -3.25 11.84
CA GLY A 231 2.53 -4.39 10.97
C GLY A 231 1.65 -4.06 9.77
N ARG A 232 1.38 -2.77 9.50
CA ARG A 232 0.61 -2.33 8.32
C ARG A 232 1.34 -2.68 7.03
N ILE A 233 0.64 -3.17 6.02
CA ILE A 233 1.23 -3.33 4.68
C ILE A 233 1.37 -1.95 4.03
N MET A 234 2.60 -1.58 3.70
CA MET A 234 2.93 -0.29 3.06
C MET A 234 2.85 -0.38 1.53
N THR A 235 3.20 -1.54 0.96
CA THR A 235 3.11 -1.79 -0.48
C THR A 235 2.82 -3.26 -0.74
N TRP A 236 2.21 -3.55 -1.88
CA TRP A 236 1.88 -4.87 -2.39
C TRP A 236 2.58 -5.11 -3.72
N ASN A 237 3.04 -6.34 -3.94
CA ASN A 237 3.49 -6.81 -5.25
C ASN A 237 3.09 -8.28 -5.47
N SER A 238 2.58 -8.63 -6.66
CA SER A 238 2.26 -10.02 -7.01
C SER A 238 2.50 -10.32 -8.49
N PRO A 239 2.99 -11.52 -8.83
CA PRO A 239 3.07 -12.01 -10.21
C PRO A 239 1.89 -12.89 -10.62
N GLY A 240 0.77 -12.78 -9.89
CA GLY A 240 -0.47 -13.50 -10.16
C GLY A 240 -1.45 -12.78 -11.10
N ASP A 241 -1.12 -11.54 -11.50
CA ASP A 241 -1.81 -10.72 -12.49
C ASP A 241 -3.31 -10.54 -12.20
N ILE A 242 -3.63 -10.01 -11.01
CA ILE A 242 -5.03 -9.76 -10.66
C ILE A 242 -5.66 -8.68 -11.54
N HIS A 243 -4.84 -7.76 -12.08
CA HIS A 243 -5.25 -6.71 -12.98
C HIS A 243 -5.81 -7.24 -14.31
N CYS A 244 -5.19 -8.23 -14.95
CA CYS A 244 -5.78 -8.85 -16.15
C CYS A 244 -7.14 -9.49 -15.86
N GLY A 245 -7.37 -9.99 -14.64
CA GLY A 245 -8.68 -10.47 -14.21
C GLY A 245 -9.73 -9.36 -14.16
N TRP A 246 -9.35 -8.13 -13.82
CA TRP A 246 -10.27 -6.97 -13.84
C TRP A 246 -10.68 -6.58 -15.27
N VAL A 247 -9.84 -6.86 -16.27
CA VAL A 247 -10.15 -6.57 -17.68
C VAL A 247 -11.35 -7.40 -18.17
N ASN A 248 -11.57 -8.59 -17.58
CA ASN A 248 -12.70 -9.46 -17.89
C ASN A 248 -12.79 -9.86 -19.39
N ALA A 249 -11.62 -10.16 -19.99
CA ALA A 249 -11.52 -10.54 -21.40
C ALA A 249 -11.04 -11.99 -21.61
N TRP A 250 -10.19 -12.51 -20.71
CA TRP A 250 -9.44 -13.75 -20.96
C TRP A 250 -9.77 -14.92 -20.04
N PHE A 251 -10.30 -14.66 -18.84
CA PHE A 251 -10.58 -15.71 -17.87
C PHE A 251 -12.09 -15.92 -17.68
N GLY A 252 -12.45 -17.06 -17.10
CA GLY A 252 -13.83 -17.36 -16.75
C GLY A 252 -14.38 -16.44 -15.65
N PRO A 253 -15.73 -16.35 -15.51
CA PRO A 253 -16.39 -15.42 -14.60
C PRO A 253 -15.96 -15.59 -13.14
N GLU A 254 -15.68 -16.81 -12.70
CA GLU A 254 -15.21 -17.09 -11.34
C GLU A 254 -13.85 -16.45 -11.05
N LYS A 255 -12.87 -16.61 -11.96
CA LYS A 255 -11.54 -16.00 -11.83
C LYS A 255 -11.61 -14.48 -11.86
N ASN A 256 -12.36 -13.90 -12.80
CA ASN A 256 -12.51 -12.44 -12.89
C ASN A 256 -13.18 -11.87 -11.63
N LEU A 257 -14.19 -12.56 -11.09
CA LEU A 257 -14.83 -12.13 -9.85
C LEU A 257 -13.86 -12.24 -8.66
N ALA A 258 -13.06 -13.29 -8.57
CA ALA A 258 -12.05 -13.44 -7.53
C ALA A 258 -11.01 -12.31 -7.58
N SER A 259 -10.53 -11.93 -8.77
CA SER A 259 -9.57 -10.82 -8.88
C SER A 259 -10.17 -9.47 -8.51
N VAL A 260 -11.42 -9.20 -8.90
CA VAL A 260 -12.16 -7.98 -8.51
C VAL A 260 -12.34 -7.93 -6.99
N LYS A 261 -12.76 -9.05 -6.38
CA LYS A 261 -12.92 -9.17 -4.92
C LYS A 261 -11.60 -8.90 -4.19
N MET A 262 -10.48 -9.42 -4.69
CA MET A 262 -9.16 -9.13 -4.10
C MET A 262 -8.78 -7.65 -4.24
N GLY A 263 -9.04 -7.03 -5.40
CA GLY A 263 -8.84 -5.59 -5.59
C GLY A 263 -9.65 -4.75 -4.59
N ILE A 264 -10.91 -5.14 -4.32
CA ILE A 264 -11.76 -4.51 -3.30
C ILE A 264 -11.15 -4.67 -1.91
N ASN A 265 -10.70 -5.88 -1.53
CA ASN A 265 -10.04 -6.12 -0.25
C ASN A 265 -8.81 -5.22 -0.06
N ILE A 266 -7.93 -5.12 -1.07
CA ILE A 266 -6.72 -4.27 -1.00
C ILE A 266 -7.10 -2.80 -0.78
N ILE A 267 -8.11 -2.30 -1.50
CA ILE A 267 -8.56 -0.91 -1.36
C ILE A 267 -9.19 -0.67 0.02
N ILE A 268 -10.03 -1.58 0.51
CA ILE A 268 -10.62 -1.47 1.85
C ILE A 268 -9.54 -1.54 2.93
N TYR A 269 -8.56 -2.43 2.77
CA TYR A 269 -7.39 -2.49 3.64
C TYR A 269 -6.66 -1.16 3.71
N PHE A 270 -6.38 -0.55 2.56
CA PHE A 270 -5.75 0.77 2.51
C PHE A 270 -6.58 1.85 3.22
N LEU A 271 -7.91 1.86 3.04
CA LEU A 271 -8.80 2.87 3.61
C LEU A 271 -9.03 2.71 5.13
N SER A 272 -8.76 1.53 5.69
CA SER A 272 -8.90 1.21 7.12
C SER A 272 -7.56 1.15 7.87
N HIS A 273 -6.48 0.92 7.11
CA HIS A 273 -5.05 1.01 7.41
C HIS A 273 -4.68 2.28 8.13
#